data_AF-A0ABD0PD48-F1
#
_entry.id   AF-A0ABD0PD48-F1
#
_cell.length_a   1.000
_cell.length_b   1.000
_cell.length_c   1.000
_cell.angle_alpha   90.00
_cell.angle_beta   90.00
_cell.angle_gamma   90.00
#
_symmetry.space_group_name_H-M   'P 1'
#
loop_
_entity.id
_entity.type
_entity.pdbx_description
1 polymer ?
#
loop_
_entity_poly.entity_id
_entity_poly.type
_entity_poly.pdbx_seq_one_letter_code
_entity_poly.pdbx_strand_id
1 'polypeptide(L)' 'FKLTQIAVDTAAGPYKNYTVLFLGSENGRVLKILASMHPNSTYSTQVLEDIDVYNPN' A
#
# COMPACT_ATOMS: atom_id res chain seq x y z
N PHE A 1 -0.35 14.27 9.22
CA PHE A 1 -0.56 13.11 8.33
C PHE A 1 -0.78 11.89 9.19
N LYS A 2 -2.03 11.52 9.41
CA LYS A 2 -2.40 10.34 10.20
C LYS A 2 -3.05 9.32 9.29
N LEU A 3 -2.55 8.08 9.34
CA LEU A 3 -3.18 6.95 8.67
C LEU A 3 -4.37 6.45 9.50
N THR A 4 -5.46 6.17 8.80
CA THR A 4 -6.76 5.87 9.42
C THR A 4 -7.42 4.61 8.87
N GLN A 5 -7.06 4.17 7.66
CA GLN A 5 -7.58 2.94 7.06
C GLN A 5 -6.47 2.11 6.43
N ILE A 6 -6.70 0.80 6.34
CA ILE A 6 -5.83 -0.14 5.65
C ILE A 6 -6.67 -1.07 4.77
N ALA A 7 -6.20 -1.31 3.56
CA ALA A 7 -6.63 -2.41 2.70
C ALA A 7 -5.40 -3.15 2.19
N VAL A 8 -5.52 -4.46 1.97
CA VAL A 8 -4.40 -5.34 1.61
C VAL A 8 -4.80 -6.24 0.47
N ASP A 9 -3.96 -6.31 -0.57
CA ASP A 9 -3.99 -7.33 -1.61
C ASP A 9 -2.76 -8.23 -1.45
N THR A 10 -2.96 -9.51 -1.10
CA THR A 10 -1.88 -10.47 -0.83
C THR A 10 -1.45 -11.27 -2.07
N ALA A 11 -2.08 -11.03 -3.21
CA ALA A 11 -1.93 -11.84 -4.42
C ALA A 11 -1.77 -10.94 -5.67
N ALA A 12 -1.12 -9.79 -5.51
CA ALA A 12 -0.92 -8.82 -6.58
C ALA A 12 0.12 -9.28 -7.61
N GLY A 13 0.04 -8.68 -8.80
CA GLY A 13 0.96 -8.92 -9.91
C GLY A 13 0.68 -10.23 -10.70
N PRO A 14 1.38 -10.45 -11.82
CA PRO A 14 1.08 -11.56 -12.73
C PRO A 14 1.21 -12.95 -12.10
N TYR A 15 2.13 -13.11 -11.15
CA TYR A 15 2.41 -14.37 -10.46
C TYR A 15 1.75 -14.47 -9.09
N LYS A 16 0.95 -13.47 -8.70
CA LYS A 16 0.23 -13.44 -7.41
C LYS A 16 1.12 -13.63 -6.19
N ASN A 17 2.34 -13.10 -6.25
CA ASN A 17 3.38 -13.27 -5.24
C ASN A 17 3.80 -11.94 -4.58
N TYR A 18 3.08 -10.87 -4.85
CA TYR A 18 3.29 -9.58 -4.22
C TYR A 18 2.17 -9.25 -3.25
N THR A 19 2.54 -8.70 -2.10
CA THR A 19 1.59 -8.10 -1.16
C THR A 19 1.64 -6.59 -1.33
N VAL A 20 0.51 -5.96 -1.65
CA VAL A 20 0.36 -4.52 -1.76
C VAL A 20 -0.55 -4.01 -0.65
N LEU A 21 -0.10 -2.99 0.07
CA LEU A 21 -0.87 -2.29 1.10
C LEU A 21 -1.36 -0.96 0.55
N PHE A 22 -2.59 -0.61 0.87
CA PHE A 22 -3.17 0.71 0.65
C PHE A 22 -3.49 1.32 2.00
N LEU A 23 -2.81 2.42 2.34
CA LEU A 23 -2.98 3.13 3.60
C LEU A 23 -3.69 4.46 3.35
N GLY A 24 -4.93 4.56 3.80
CA GLY A 24 -5.72 5.78 3.72
C GLY A 24 -5.41 6.72 4.86
N SER A 25 -5.33 8.02 4.58
CA SER A 25 -5.10 9.08 5.57
C SER A 25 -6.34 9.95 5.81
N GLU A 26 -6.36 10.63 6.95
CA GLU A 26 -7.44 11.56 7.34
C GLU A 26 -7.62 12.74 6.37
N ASN A 27 -6.59 13.09 5.59
CA ASN A 27 -6.61 14.21 4.65
C ASN A 27 -6.90 13.76 3.20
N GLY A 28 -7.47 12.56 3.00
CA GLY A 28 -7.92 12.12 1.69
C GLY A 28 -6.82 11.61 0.76
N ARG A 29 -5.65 11.27 1.30
CA ARG A 29 -4.56 10.65 0.53
C ARG A 29 -4.52 9.14 0.74
N VAL A 30 -3.95 8.46 -0.24
CA VAL A 30 -3.70 7.01 -0.20
C VAL A 30 -2.24 6.75 -0.53
N LEU A 31 -1.54 6.08 0.38
CA LEU A 31 -0.21 5.52 0.10
C LEU A 31 -0.36 4.08 -0.39
N LYS A 32 0.25 3.77 -1.53
CA LYS A 32 0.35 2.41 -2.07
C LYS A 32 1.76 1.88 -1.83
N ILE A 33 1.87 0.75 -1.15
CA ILE A 33 3.14 0.22 -0.67
C ILE A 33 3.28 -1.23 -1.11
N LEU A 34 4.43 -1.58 -1.68
CA LEU A 34 4.82 -2.97 -1.92
C LEU A 34 5.49 -3.52 -0.65
N ALA A 35 4.96 -4.61 -0.12
CA ALA A 35 5.58 -5.34 0.99
C ALA A 35 6.26 -6.61 0.47
N SER A 36 7.56 -6.74 0.72
CA SER A 36 8.30 -7.97 0.51
C SER A 36 8.27 -8.80 1.79
N MET A 37 7.58 -9.94 1.73
CA MET A 37 7.48 -10.92 2.80
C MET A 37 8.06 -12.26 2.30
N HIS A 38 9.30 -12.25 1.82
CA HIS A 38 9.94 -13.51 1.43
C HIS A 38 10.48 -14.23 2.68
N PRO A 39 10.17 -15.53 2.87
CA PRO A 39 10.55 -16.29 4.07
C PRO A 39 12.06 -16.31 4.38
N ASN A 40 12.89 -16.10 3.35
CA ASN A 40 14.36 -16.16 3.43
C ASN A 40 15.02 -14.78 3.22
N SER A 41 14.26 -13.68 3.30
CA SER A 41 14.78 -12.33 3.05
C SER A 41 14.35 -11.35 4.14
N THR A 42 15.04 -10.22 4.22
CA THR A 42 14.65 -9.09 5.07
C THR A 42 13.27 -8.56 4.68
N TYR A 43 12.37 -8.44 5.66
CA TYR A 43 11.12 -7.71 5.47
C TYR A 43 11.43 -6.29 4.99
N SER A 44 10.95 -5.95 3.80
CA SER A 44 11.15 -4.63 3.22
C SER A 44 9.83 -4.08 2.71
N THR A 45 9.70 -2.77 2.81
CA THR A 45 8.55 -2.05 2.26
C THR A 45 9.06 -0.98 1.31
N GLN A 46 8.35 -0.80 0.20
CA GLN A 46 8.64 0.23 -0.79
C GLN A 46 7.37 1.02 -1.06
N VAL A 47 7.44 2.34 -0.90
CA VAL A 47 6.36 3.23 -1.34
C VAL A 47 6.38 3.26 -2.87
N LEU A 48 5.27 2.88 -3.48
CA LEU A 48 5.08 2.92 -4.93
C LEU A 48 4.50 4.25 -5.36
N GLU A 49 3.44 4.70 -4.69
CA GLU A 49 2.66 5.88 -5.06
C GLU A 49 2.13 6.58 -3.80
N ASP A 50 2.02 7.91 -3.87
CA ASP A 50 1.32 8.76 -2.90
C ASP A 50 0.27 9.59 -3.66
N ILE A 51 -1.00 9.23 -3.46
CA ILE A 51 -2.11 9.65 -4.32
C ILE A 51 -3.04 10.55 -3.52
N ASP A 52 -3.35 11.74 -4.05
CA ASP A 52 -4.47 12.54 -3.58
C ASP A 52 -5.75 12.07 -4.27
N VAL A 53 -6.67 11.47 -3.52
CA VAL A 53 -7.90 10.89 -4.08
C VAL A 53 -9.14 11.69 -3.70
N TYR A 54 -9.02 12.68 -2.82
CA TYR A 54 -10.15 13.47 -2.39
C TYR A 54 -10.51 14.52 -3.45
N ASN A 55 -11.67 14.35 -4.07
CA ASN A 55 -12.29 15.37 -4.90
C ASN A 55 -13.47 16.00 -4.15
N PRO A 56 -13.39 17.28 -3.74
CA PRO A 56 -14.50 17.98 -3.07
C PRO A 56 -15.61 18.45 -4.01
N ASN A 57 -15.42 18.36 -5.34
CA ASN A 57 -16.38 18.84 -6.35
C ASN A 57 -17.31 17.75 -6.86
#